data_AF-A0A4Q2Y2T8-F1
#
_entry.id   AF-A0A4Q2Y2T8-F1
#
_cell.length_a   1.000
_cell.length_b   1.000
_cell.length_c   1.000
_cell.angle_alpha   90.00
_cell.angle_beta   90.00
_cell.angle_gamma   90.00
#
_symmetry.space_group_name_H-M   'P 1'
#
loop_
_entity.id
_entity.type
_entity.pdbx_description
1 polymer ?
#
loop_
_entity_poly.entity_id
_entity_poly.type
_entity_poly.pdbx_seq_one_letter_code
_entity_poly.pdbx_strand_id
1 'polypeptide(L)'
;MQDRAKTPLAAYRTNLNTNFTDFKRASEKQSRKLKLSGAGDDGSLAKAVAKMEVTGLLPKQLSSPLSDMEDLSAAHKACLARQVGIVDTLNQSLSQLSGIYVVGLEKKIESLRAEDDPGAVALVQEEIEKTKASPDYFSALMTGRDPAESSDE
;
A
#
# COMPACT_ATOMS: atom_id res chain seq x y z
N MET A 1 -20.34 4.35 -4.51
CA MET A 1 -18.93 4.77 -4.44
C MET A 1 -17.98 3.59 -4.63
N GLN A 2 -18.20 2.47 -3.93
CA GLN A 2 -17.43 1.24 -4.14
C GLN A 2 -17.36 0.80 -5.61
N ASP A 3 -18.47 0.85 -6.36
CA ASP A 3 -18.46 0.48 -7.80
C ASP A 3 -17.54 1.35 -8.66
N ARG A 4 -17.40 2.64 -8.36
CA ARG A 4 -16.52 3.55 -9.09
C ARG A 4 -15.05 3.34 -8.73
N ALA A 5 -14.76 2.85 -7.52
CA ALA A 5 -13.42 2.50 -7.08
C ALA A 5 -12.99 1.08 -7.47
N LYS A 6 -13.92 0.20 -7.88
CA LYS A 6 -13.61 -1.21 -8.23
C LYS A 6 -12.51 -1.32 -9.28
N THR A 7 -12.62 -0.58 -10.37
CA THR A 7 -11.65 -0.62 -11.47
C THR A 7 -10.25 -0.15 -11.05
N PRO A 8 -10.06 1.05 -10.46
CA PRO A 8 -8.74 1.47 -10.02
C PRO A 8 -8.16 0.57 -8.92
N LEU A 9 -8.97 0.05 -7.99
CA LEU A 9 -8.52 -0.90 -6.97
C LEU A 9 -8.11 -2.26 -7.56
N ALA A 10 -8.82 -2.75 -8.59
CA ALA A 10 -8.45 -3.99 -9.28
C ALA A 10 -7.15 -3.85 -10.08
N ALA A 11 -6.99 -2.72 -10.78
CA ALA A 11 -5.75 -2.38 -11.49
C ALA A 11 -4.58 -2.26 -10.51
N TYR A 12 -4.78 -1.57 -9.39
CA TYR A 12 -3.79 -1.46 -8.32
C TYR A 12 -3.31 -2.82 -7.81
N ARG A 13 -4.25 -3.71 -7.44
CA ARG A 13 -3.93 -5.06 -6.94
C ARG A 13 -3.18 -5.89 -7.99
N THR A 14 -3.63 -5.83 -9.25
CA THR A 14 -2.99 -6.55 -10.36
C THR A 14 -1.56 -6.06 -10.59
N ASN A 15 -1.35 -4.74 -10.61
CA ASN A 15 -0.05 -4.14 -10.85
C ASN A 15 0.92 -4.40 -9.68
N LEU A 16 0.45 -4.30 -8.43
CA LEU A 16 1.25 -4.67 -7.26
C LEU A 16 1.67 -6.14 -7.31
N ASN A 17 0.73 -7.06 -7.56
CA ASN A 17 1.04 -8.48 -7.62
C ASN A 17 2.04 -8.82 -8.74
N THR A 18 1.91 -8.16 -9.90
CA THR A 18 2.85 -8.30 -11.01
C THR A 18 4.24 -7.82 -10.60
N ASN A 19 4.33 -6.62 -10.00
CA ASN A 19 5.59 -6.06 -9.53
C ASN A 19 6.24 -6.93 -8.43
N PHE A 20 5.45 -7.47 -7.51
CA PHE A 20 5.93 -8.40 -6.49
C PHE A 20 6.41 -9.72 -7.09
N THR A 21 5.71 -10.25 -8.09
CA THR A 21 6.12 -11.47 -8.82
C THR A 21 7.48 -11.28 -9.48
N ASP A 22 7.76 -10.11 -10.05
CA ASP A 22 9.07 -9.80 -10.62
C ASP A 22 10.17 -9.78 -9.55
N PHE A 23 9.90 -9.19 -8.38
CA PHE A 23 10.82 -9.24 -7.24
C PHE A 23 11.04 -10.68 -6.74
N LYS A 24 9.97 -11.47 -6.61
CA LYS A 24 10.03 -12.88 -6.22
C LYS A 24 10.91 -13.69 -7.17
N ARG A 25 10.79 -13.50 -8.49
CA ARG A 25 11.68 -14.13 -9.49
C ARG A 25 13.14 -13.73 -9.31
N ALA A 26 13.43 -12.46 -9.02
CA ALA A 26 14.79 -12.01 -8.74
C ALA A 26 15.36 -12.67 -7.48
N SER A 27 14.53 -12.79 -6.44
CA SER A 27 14.87 -13.47 -5.18
C SER A 27 15.18 -14.96 -5.40
N GLU A 28 14.36 -15.66 -6.20
CA GLU A 28 14.60 -17.07 -6.55
C GLU A 28 15.90 -17.26 -7.34
N LYS A 29 16.21 -16.35 -8.26
CA LYS A 29 17.48 -16.33 -8.99
C LYS A 29 18.66 -16.16 -8.03
N GLN A 30 18.54 -15.25 -7.07
CA GLN A 30 19.57 -15.03 -6.04
C GLN A 30 19.77 -16.26 -5.15
N SER A 31 18.68 -16.90 -4.69
CA SER A 31 18.77 -18.15 -3.90
C SER A 31 19.46 -19.27 -4.69
N ARG A 32 19.20 -19.40 -6.01
CA ARG A 32 19.92 -20.35 -6.87
C ARG A 32 21.41 -20.04 -6.98
N LYS A 33 21.80 -18.76 -7.08
CA LYS A 33 23.21 -18.32 -7.11
C LYS A 33 23.95 -18.65 -5.82
N LEU A 34 23.30 -18.45 -4.66
CA LEU A 34 23.85 -18.81 -3.35
C LEU A 34 24.04 -20.32 -3.20
N LYS A 35 23.08 -21.13 -3.68
CA LYS A 35 23.20 -22.59 -3.70
C LYS A 35 24.36 -23.08 -4.57
N LEU A 36 24.53 -22.49 -5.76
CA LEU A 36 25.61 -22.86 -6.69
C LEU A 36 27.01 -22.43 -6.20
N SER A 37 27.10 -21.32 -5.46
CA SER A 37 28.37 -20.84 -4.89
C SER A 37 28.79 -21.54 -3.60
N GLY A 38 27.95 -22.44 -3.07
CA GLY A 38 28.21 -23.11 -1.80
C GLY A 38 28.04 -22.22 -0.56
N ALA A 39 27.70 -20.94 -0.74
CA ALA A 39 27.48 -19.98 0.34
C ALA A 39 26.27 -20.34 1.23
N GLY A 40 25.34 -21.14 0.71
CA GLY A 40 24.13 -21.52 1.42
C GLY A 40 23.17 -20.33 1.60
N ASP A 41 21.89 -20.63 1.61
CA ASP A 41 20.83 -19.74 2.10
C ASP A 41 20.08 -20.60 3.11
N ASP A 42 20.07 -20.19 4.38
CA ASP A 42 19.36 -20.86 5.48
C ASP A 42 17.83 -20.75 5.35
N GLY A 43 17.35 -20.28 4.19
CA GLY A 43 15.97 -19.98 3.89
C GLY A 43 15.55 -18.59 4.38
N SER A 44 16.49 -17.76 4.85
CA SER A 44 16.22 -16.36 5.24
C SER A 44 15.58 -15.58 4.09
N LEU A 45 16.06 -15.78 2.87
CA LEU A 45 15.52 -15.09 1.69
C LEU A 45 14.10 -15.56 1.37
N ALA A 46 13.83 -16.87 1.43
CA ALA A 46 12.49 -17.41 1.23
C ALA A 46 11.50 -16.93 2.32
N LYS A 47 11.94 -16.88 3.59
CA LYS A 47 11.14 -16.37 4.72
C LYS A 47 10.82 -14.89 4.55
N ALA A 48 11.81 -14.08 4.15
CA ALA A 48 11.60 -12.66 3.92
C ALA A 48 10.60 -12.41 2.79
N VAL A 49 10.72 -13.13 1.67
CA VAL A 49 9.79 -13.02 0.55
C VAL A 49 8.39 -13.48 0.95
N ALA A 50 8.25 -14.57 1.70
CA ALA A 50 6.95 -15.05 2.18
C ALA A 50 6.24 -14.02 3.07
N LYS A 51 6.99 -13.28 3.91
CA LYS A 51 6.42 -12.19 4.71
C LYS A 51 5.89 -11.04 3.84
N MET A 52 6.62 -10.69 2.77
CA MET A 52 6.21 -9.65 1.82
C MET A 52 5.03 -10.09 0.93
N GLU A 53 4.91 -11.39 0.65
CA GLU A 53 3.83 -11.95 -0.17
C GLU A 53 2.44 -11.75 0.46
N VAL A 54 2.37 -11.66 1.80
CA VAL A 54 1.12 -11.38 2.52
C VAL A 54 0.51 -10.03 2.12
N THR A 55 1.35 -9.01 1.94
CA THR A 55 0.91 -7.65 1.60
C THR A 55 1.06 -7.34 0.11
N GLY A 56 1.91 -8.09 -0.60
CA GLY A 56 2.35 -7.78 -1.96
C GLY A 56 3.20 -6.51 -2.04
N LEU A 57 3.60 -5.93 -0.90
CA LEU A 57 4.36 -4.70 -0.81
C LEU A 57 5.82 -5.00 -0.48
N LEU A 58 6.69 -4.25 -1.14
CA LEU A 58 8.09 -4.20 -0.81
C LEU A 58 8.31 -3.19 0.33
N PRO A 59 9.17 -3.52 1.31
CA PRO A 59 9.55 -2.57 2.34
C PRO A 59 10.36 -1.42 1.73
N LYS A 60 10.36 -0.24 2.36
CA LYS A 60 11.20 0.90 1.93
C LYS A 60 12.68 0.54 1.89
N GLN A 61 13.12 -0.36 2.78
CA GLN A 61 14.49 -0.85 2.86
C GLN A 61 14.53 -2.36 3.06
N LEU A 62 15.48 -3.03 2.41
CA LEU A 62 15.80 -4.42 2.72
C LEU A 62 16.65 -4.48 3.99
N SER A 63 16.36 -5.45 4.85
CA SER A 63 17.21 -5.77 6.00
C SER A 63 18.47 -6.52 5.56
N SER A 64 19.61 -6.29 6.22
CA SER A 64 20.79 -7.16 6.06
C SER A 64 20.43 -8.61 6.46
N PRO A 65 20.96 -9.64 5.76
CA PRO A 65 21.95 -9.57 4.67
C PRO A 65 21.37 -9.35 3.27
N LEU A 66 20.05 -9.20 3.12
CA LEU A 66 19.40 -9.08 1.80
C LEU A 66 19.80 -7.80 1.06
N SER A 67 20.04 -6.71 1.80
CA SER A 67 20.54 -5.45 1.26
C SER A 67 21.93 -5.56 0.65
N ASP A 68 22.74 -6.50 1.13
CA ASP A 68 24.15 -6.68 0.75
C ASP A 68 24.28 -7.52 -0.53
N MET A 69 23.19 -8.18 -0.95
CA MET A 69 23.10 -8.94 -2.19
C MET A 69 22.85 -7.97 -3.35
N GLU A 70 23.91 -7.59 -4.08
CA GLU A 70 23.85 -6.58 -5.16
C GLU A 70 22.68 -6.77 -6.14
N ASP A 71 22.55 -7.97 -6.72
CA ASP A 71 21.48 -8.30 -7.68
C ASP A 71 20.08 -8.14 -7.07
N LEU A 72 19.90 -8.55 -5.81
CA LEU A 72 18.61 -8.48 -5.11
C LEU A 72 18.29 -7.04 -4.70
N SER A 73 19.29 -6.29 -4.24
CA SER A 73 19.19 -4.88 -3.88
C SER A 73 18.83 -4.01 -5.09
N ALA A 74 19.44 -4.29 -6.25
CA ALA A 74 19.08 -3.64 -7.51
C ALA A 74 17.63 -3.95 -7.92
N ALA A 75 17.22 -5.22 -7.83
CA ALA A 75 15.84 -5.62 -8.12
C ALA A 75 14.84 -4.97 -7.16
N HIS A 76 15.15 -4.89 -5.87
CA HIS A 76 14.34 -4.21 -4.86
C HIS A 76 14.14 -2.75 -5.20
N LYS A 77 15.21 -1.99 -5.47
CA LYS A 77 15.12 -0.57 -5.83
C LYS A 77 14.23 -0.34 -7.05
N ALA A 78 14.40 -1.15 -8.09
CA ALA A 78 13.61 -1.05 -9.31
C ALA A 78 12.12 -1.35 -9.06
N CYS A 79 11.82 -2.41 -8.30
CA CYS A 79 10.44 -2.77 -7.97
C CYS A 79 9.81 -1.78 -6.99
N LEU A 80 10.58 -1.21 -6.04
CA LEU A 80 10.10 -0.20 -5.11
C LEU A 80 9.76 1.10 -5.84
N ALA A 81 10.60 1.55 -6.77
CA ALA A 81 10.29 2.71 -7.61
C ALA A 81 9.00 2.52 -8.42
N ARG A 82 8.78 1.32 -8.97
CA ARG A 82 7.50 0.99 -9.63
C ARG A 82 6.33 0.96 -8.66
N GLN A 83 6.51 0.44 -7.45
CA GLN A 83 5.48 0.43 -6.41
C GLN A 83 5.02 1.85 -6.08
N VAL A 84 5.95 2.80 -5.95
CA VAL A 84 5.63 4.23 -5.75
C VAL A 84 4.75 4.74 -6.89
N GLY A 85 5.14 4.52 -8.16
CA GLY A 85 4.31 4.94 -9.30
C GLY A 85 2.92 4.27 -9.37
N ILE A 86 2.81 3.01 -8.92
CA ILE A 86 1.53 2.30 -8.81
C ILE A 86 0.63 2.96 -7.74
N VAL A 87 1.21 3.34 -6.60
CA VAL A 87 0.51 4.05 -5.52
C VAL A 87 0.08 5.44 -5.99
N ASP A 88 0.96 6.20 -6.63
CA ASP A 88 0.65 7.53 -7.18
C ASP A 88 -0.53 7.48 -8.16
N THR A 89 -0.54 6.48 -9.05
CA THR A 89 -1.64 6.27 -10.01
C THR A 89 -2.96 5.95 -9.30
N LEU A 90 -2.91 5.14 -8.24
CA LEU A 90 -4.09 4.87 -7.42
C LEU A 90 -4.58 6.14 -6.73
N ASN A 91 -3.68 6.90 -6.09
CA ASN A 91 -4.00 8.14 -5.39
C ASN A 91 -4.64 9.16 -6.33
N GLN A 92 -4.08 9.33 -7.53
CA GLN A 92 -4.66 10.20 -8.55
C GLN A 92 -6.07 9.73 -8.95
N SER A 93 -6.27 8.43 -9.15
CA SER A 93 -7.58 7.85 -9.49
C SER A 93 -8.61 8.03 -8.36
N LEU A 94 -8.19 7.86 -7.11
CA LEU A 94 -9.06 7.96 -5.93
C LEU A 94 -9.32 9.41 -5.51
N SER A 95 -8.44 10.36 -5.82
CA SER A 95 -8.66 11.79 -5.55
C SER A 95 -9.94 12.33 -6.20
N GLN A 96 -10.34 11.76 -7.34
CA GLN A 96 -11.60 12.11 -8.01
C GLN A 96 -12.84 11.60 -7.24
N LEU A 97 -12.66 10.62 -6.37
CA LEU A 97 -13.72 10.00 -5.56
C LEU A 97 -13.76 10.55 -4.13
N SER A 98 -12.64 11.08 -3.61
CA SER A 98 -12.56 11.62 -2.25
C SER A 98 -13.55 12.79 -2.03
N GLY A 99 -13.76 13.63 -3.05
CA GLY A 99 -14.76 14.71 -2.98
C GLY A 99 -16.19 14.19 -2.80
N ILE A 100 -16.55 13.08 -3.45
CA ILE A 100 -17.87 12.45 -3.28
C ILE A 100 -18.01 11.84 -1.88
N TYR A 101 -16.91 11.28 -1.35
CA TYR A 101 -16.86 10.74 0.00
C TYR A 101 -17.08 11.82 1.06
N VAL A 102 -16.35 12.93 0.94
CA VAL A 102 -16.52 14.11 1.79
C VAL A 102 -17.97 14.60 1.79
N VAL A 103 -18.60 14.77 0.62
CA VAL A 103 -20.00 15.21 0.54
C VAL A 103 -20.96 14.23 1.23
N GLY A 104 -20.67 12.93 1.17
CA GLY A 104 -21.42 11.91 1.90
C GLY A 104 -21.30 12.06 3.42
N LEU A 105 -20.09 12.34 3.92
CA LEU A 105 -19.85 12.60 5.34
C LEU A 105 -20.48 13.90 5.81
N GLU A 106 -20.46 14.96 5.00
CA GLU A 106 -21.11 16.24 5.30
C GLU A 106 -22.63 16.05 5.48
N LYS A 107 -23.29 15.25 4.63
CA LYS A 107 -24.70 14.88 4.81
C LYS A 107 -24.94 14.04 6.07
N LYS A 108 -23.99 13.18 6.45
CA LYS A 108 -24.07 12.41 7.69
C LYS A 108 -24.02 13.34 8.91
N ILE A 109 -23.17 14.36 8.90
CA ILE A 109 -23.13 15.39 9.94
C ILE A 109 -24.47 16.10 10.08
N GLU A 110 -25.14 16.43 8.97
CA GLU A 110 -26.47 17.06 9.03
C GLU A 110 -27.50 16.17 9.76
N SER A 111 -27.51 14.86 9.51
CA SER A 111 -28.37 13.91 10.24
C SER A 111 -28.00 13.83 11.73
N LEU A 112 -26.72 13.67 12.04
CA LEU A 112 -26.25 13.53 13.43
C LEU A 112 -26.51 14.77 14.28
N ARG A 113 -26.47 15.96 13.66
CA ARG A 113 -26.87 17.21 14.32
C ARG A 113 -28.37 17.25 14.63
N ALA A 114 -29.22 16.64 13.78
CA ALA A 114 -30.64 16.51 14.06
C ALA A 114 -30.94 15.50 15.17
N GLU A 115 -30.02 14.56 15.42
CA GLU A 115 -30.08 13.54 16.46
C GLU A 115 -29.43 13.97 17.80
N ASP A 116 -28.88 15.20 17.86
CA ASP A 116 -28.21 15.79 19.03
C ASP A 116 -27.02 14.97 19.57
N ASP A 117 -26.26 14.34 18.67
CA ASP A 117 -25.03 13.59 18.99
C ASP A 117 -23.76 14.37 18.57
N PRO A 118 -23.27 15.29 19.43
CA PRO A 118 -22.08 16.09 19.13
C PRO A 118 -20.80 15.25 19.10
N GLY A 119 -20.77 14.10 19.79
CA GLY A 119 -19.61 13.21 19.80
C GLY A 119 -19.41 12.54 18.44
N ALA A 120 -20.49 12.00 17.86
CA ALA A 120 -20.45 11.44 16.52
C ALA A 120 -20.15 12.50 15.45
N VAL A 121 -20.67 13.73 15.60
CA VAL A 121 -20.35 14.84 14.70
C VAL A 121 -18.85 15.15 14.70
N ALA A 122 -18.21 15.22 15.86
CA ALA A 122 -16.78 15.51 15.97
C ALA A 122 -15.92 14.45 15.26
N LEU A 123 -16.26 13.17 15.43
CA LEU A 123 -15.56 12.06 14.76
C LEU A 123 -15.69 12.12 13.24
N VAL A 124 -16.88 12.46 12.72
CA VAL A 124 -17.09 12.58 11.27
C VAL A 124 -16.38 13.82 10.71
N GLN A 125 -16.28 14.91 11.47
CA GLN A 125 -15.50 16.09 11.08
C GLN A 125 -14.01 15.78 10.99
N GLU A 126 -13.47 15.06 11.98
CA GLU A 126 -12.07 14.60 11.95
C GLU A 126 -11.79 13.72 10.72
N GLU A 127 -12.69 12.81 10.38
CA GLU A 127 -12.58 11.96 9.18
C GLU A 127 -12.56 12.79 7.88
N ILE A 128 -13.41 13.82 7.79
CA ILE A 128 -13.42 14.76 6.66
C ILE A 128 -12.09 15.49 6.55
N GLU A 129 -11.56 15.99 7.66
CA GLU A 129 -10.29 16.72 7.70
C GLU A 129 -9.14 15.82 7.25
N LYS A 130 -9.03 14.61 7.77
CA LYS A 130 -8.01 13.63 7.36
C LYS A 130 -8.11 13.28 5.87
N THR A 131 -9.32 13.05 5.38
CA THR A 131 -9.57 12.77 3.95
C THR A 131 -9.17 13.95 3.05
N LYS A 132 -9.45 15.19 3.48
CA LYS A 132 -9.10 16.40 2.72
C LYS A 132 -7.60 16.71 2.78
N ALA A 133 -6.96 16.42 3.91
CA ALA A 133 -5.56 16.74 4.15
C ALA A 133 -4.59 15.78 3.47
N SER A 134 -4.96 14.51 3.28
CA SER A 134 -4.06 13.48 2.75
C SER A 134 -4.73 12.58 1.70
N PRO A 135 -4.27 12.59 0.45
CA PRO A 135 -4.65 11.60 -0.55
C PRO A 135 -4.30 10.17 -0.15
N ASP A 136 -3.18 10.00 0.56
CA ASP A 136 -2.71 8.69 1.05
C ASP A 136 -3.64 8.12 2.11
N TYR A 137 -4.20 8.96 2.97
CA TYR A 137 -5.20 8.55 3.97
C TYR A 137 -6.41 7.90 3.31
N PHE A 138 -6.99 8.56 2.31
CA PHE A 138 -8.16 8.04 1.61
C PHE A 138 -7.82 6.77 0.83
N SER A 139 -6.63 6.69 0.24
CA SER A 139 -6.14 5.50 -0.45
C SER A 139 -5.96 4.31 0.49
N ALA A 140 -5.38 4.53 1.68
CA ALA A 140 -5.24 3.53 2.73
C ALA A 140 -6.61 3.01 3.18
N LEU A 141 -7.55 3.91 3.47
CA LEU A 141 -8.94 3.57 3.81
C LEU A 141 -9.58 2.68 2.73
N MET A 142 -9.47 3.06 1.46
CA MET A 142 -10.08 2.34 0.34
C MET A 142 -9.39 1.00 0.02
N THR A 143 -8.13 0.83 0.43
CA THR A 143 -7.40 -0.42 0.30
C THR A 143 -7.52 -1.32 1.53
N GLY A 144 -8.22 -0.86 2.58
CA GLY A 144 -8.40 -1.60 3.83
C GLY A 144 -7.15 -1.64 4.71
N ARG A 145 -6.24 -0.68 4.53
CA ARG A 145 -5.09 -0.48 5.41
C ARG A 145 -5.46 0.46 6.53
N ASP A 146 -4.73 0.36 7.64
CA ASP A 146 -4.80 1.37 8.67
C ASP A 146 -4.20 2.68 8.13
N PRO A 147 -5.00 3.76 8.03
CA PRO A 147 -4.50 5.04 7.56
C PRO A 147 -3.47 5.65 8.52
N ALA A 148 -3.48 5.27 9.80
CA ALA A 148 -2.49 5.72 10.78
C ALA A 148 -1.08 5.22 10.41
N GLU A 149 -0.96 4.00 9.87
CA GLU A 149 0.31 3.47 9.37
C GLU A 149 0.79 4.14 8.07
N SER A 150 -0.11 4.82 7.34
CA SER A 150 0.22 5.59 6.14
C SER A 150 0.50 7.08 6.40
N SER A 151 0.23 7.55 7.63
CA SER A 151 0.38 8.95 8.04
C SER A 151 1.74 9.22 8.71
N ASP A 152 2.36 8.19 9.27
CA ASP A 152 3.68 8.22 9.91
C ASP A 152 4.76 7.66 8.97
N GLU A 153 4.93 8.21 7.76
CA GLU A 153 5.98 7.71 6.85
C GLU A 153 6.47 8.69 5.76
#